data_AF-X0QRE0-F1
#
_entry.id   AF-X0QRE0-F1
#
_cell.length_a   1.000
_cell.length_b   1.000
_cell.length_c   1.000
_cell.angle_alpha   90.00
_cell.angle_beta   90.00
_cell.angle_gamma   90.00
#
_symmetry.space_group_name_H-M   'P 1'
#
loop_
_entity.id
_entity.type
_entity.pdbx_description
1 polymer ?
#
loop_
_entity_poly.entity_id
_entity_poly.type
_entity_poly.pdbx_seq_one_letter_code
_entity_poly.pdbx_strand_id
1 'polypeptide(L)'
;MVLQNRYSASAAEVLASSLQAQKRATIIGEVSYGKGSVQSVIPLNDEQAVKLTVANYMTAAGKQIDEIGVEPDVTLSGSENTWEQQALALVKARALDSGIRFVRKNATKE
;
A
#
# COMPACT_ATOMS: atom_id res chain seq x y z
N MET A 1 -2.83 -1.99 11.65
CA MET A 1 -3.43 -0.99 10.73
C MET A 1 -2.43 -0.75 9.61
N VAL A 2 -2.90 -0.47 8.40
CA VAL A 2 -2.06 -0.14 7.24
C VAL A 2 -2.53 1.20 6.71
N LEU A 3 -1.59 2.13 6.53
CA LEU A 3 -1.83 3.42 5.87
C LEU A 3 -1.41 3.30 4.41
N GLN A 4 -2.29 3.68 3.49
CA GLN A 4 -2.01 3.69 2.05
C GLN A 4 -2.49 4.99 1.40
N ASN A 5 -2.01 5.26 0.19
CA ASN A 5 -2.45 6.39 -0.62
C ASN A 5 -2.50 5.98 -2.11
N ARG A 6 -2.89 6.93 -2.98
CA ARG A 6 -2.97 6.72 -4.45
C ARG A 6 -1.66 6.29 -5.14
N TYR A 7 -0.52 6.35 -4.45
CA TYR A 7 0.79 5.90 -4.96
C TYR A 7 1.20 4.52 -4.44
N SER A 8 0.41 3.92 -3.54
CA SER A 8 0.63 2.56 -3.06
C SER A 8 0.28 1.58 -4.18
N ALA A 9 1.22 0.73 -4.59
CA ALA A 9 1.08 -0.07 -5.82
C ALA A 9 1.69 -1.49 -5.69
N SER A 10 1.25 -2.41 -6.54
CA SER A 10 1.85 -3.74 -6.71
C SER A 10 1.84 -4.56 -5.41
N ALA A 11 2.99 -5.05 -4.95
CA ALA A 11 3.07 -5.87 -3.74
C ALA A 11 2.44 -5.21 -2.50
N ALA A 12 2.44 -3.88 -2.41
CA ALA A 12 1.77 -3.15 -1.33
C ALA A 12 0.24 -3.38 -1.35
N GLU A 13 -0.36 -3.45 -2.54
CA GLU A 13 -1.80 -3.67 -2.71
C GLU A 13 -2.18 -5.11 -2.41
N VAL A 14 -1.34 -6.07 -2.83
CA VAL A 14 -1.52 -7.49 -2.48
C VAL A 14 -1.45 -7.68 -0.96
N LEU A 15 -0.50 -7.02 -0.29
CA LEU A 15 -0.38 -7.05 1.17
C LEU A 15 -1.60 -6.41 1.84
N ALA A 16 -2.00 -5.21 1.43
CA ALA A 16 -3.12 -4.48 2.02
C ALA A 16 -4.43 -5.28 1.87
N SER A 17 -4.75 -5.73 0.66
CA SER A 17 -5.96 -6.53 0.41
C SER A 17 -5.96 -7.86 1.17
N SER A 18 -4.82 -8.53 1.30
CA SER A 18 -4.71 -9.78 2.06
C SER A 18 -4.94 -9.57 3.55
N LEU A 19 -4.33 -8.53 4.14
CA LEU A 19 -4.53 -8.19 5.54
C LEU A 19 -5.97 -7.74 5.84
N GLN A 20 -6.57 -6.98 4.91
CA GLN A 20 -7.97 -6.55 4.98
C GLN A 20 -8.92 -7.76 4.95
N ALA A 21 -8.76 -8.64 3.96
CA ALA A 21 -9.62 -9.82 3.79
C ALA A 21 -9.58 -10.75 5.00
N GLN A 22 -8.41 -10.91 5.61
CA GLN A 22 -8.22 -11.72 6.81
C GLN A 22 -8.61 -11.00 8.11
N LYS A 23 -9.12 -9.77 8.03
CA LYS A 23 -9.44 -8.90 9.19
C LYS A 23 -8.26 -8.73 10.15
N ARG A 24 -7.03 -8.75 9.61
CA ARG A 24 -5.78 -8.63 10.38
C ARG A 24 -5.30 -7.18 10.46
N ALA A 25 -5.74 -6.33 9.55
CA ALA A 25 -5.52 -4.90 9.65
C ALA A 25 -6.70 -4.12 9.05
N THR A 26 -7.03 -2.99 9.67
CA THR A 26 -7.81 -1.93 9.03
C THR A 26 -6.92 -1.19 8.05
N ILE A 27 -7.38 -1.01 6.81
CA ILE A 27 -6.74 -0.20 5.77
C ILE A 27 -7.31 1.21 5.87
N ILE A 28 -6.43 2.21 5.95
CA ILE A 28 -6.82 3.62 6.07
C ILE A 28 -6.11 4.44 5.00
N GLY A 29 -6.75 5.50 4.50
CA GLY A 29 -6.15 6.42 3.54
C GLY A 29 -6.96 6.61 2.27
N GLU A 30 -6.32 6.52 1.11
CA GLU A 30 -6.98 6.64 -0.21
C GLU A 30 -7.10 5.26 -0.88
N VAL A 31 -7.85 5.19 -1.99
CA VAL A 31 -7.76 4.05 -2.91
C VAL A 31 -6.33 3.96 -3.44
N SER A 32 -5.79 2.75 -3.50
CA SER A 32 -4.43 2.52 -4.01
C SER A 32 -4.34 2.66 -5.54
N TYR A 33 -3.14 2.53 -6.10
CA TYR A 33 -2.87 2.85 -7.50
C TYR A 33 -3.59 1.96 -8.53
N GLY A 34 -3.76 0.68 -8.25
CA GLY A 34 -4.32 -0.31 -9.17
C GLY A 34 -3.29 -0.97 -10.08
N LYS A 35 -2.10 -1.29 -9.56
CA LYS A 35 -1.09 -2.06 -10.32
C LYS A 35 -1.14 -3.52 -9.90
N GLY A 36 -2.12 -4.25 -10.43
CA GLY A 36 -2.36 -5.66 -10.14
C GLY A 36 -1.66 -6.62 -11.10
N SER A 37 -0.99 -6.15 -12.14
CA SER A 37 -0.35 -7.02 -13.15
C SER A 37 1.02 -7.57 -12.74
N VAL A 38 1.32 -8.78 -13.20
CA VAL A 38 2.62 -9.46 -13.14
C VAL A 38 3.24 -9.39 -14.52
N GLN A 39 4.45 -8.82 -14.61
CA GLN A 39 5.18 -8.68 -15.86
C GLN A 39 6.40 -9.59 -15.88
N SER A 40 6.59 -10.29 -16.99
CA SER A 40 7.78 -11.09 -17.27
C SER A 40 8.56 -10.47 -18.43
N VAL A 41 9.88 -10.64 -18.40
CA VAL A 41 10.77 -10.27 -19.52
C VAL A 41 11.07 -11.55 -20.29
N ILE A 42 10.60 -11.62 -21.53
CA ILE A 42 10.77 -12.77 -22.42
C ILE A 42 11.84 -12.42 -23.45
N PRO A 43 13.02 -13.06 -23.43
CA PRO A 43 14.08 -12.82 -24.40
C PRO A 43 13.63 -13.23 -25.81
N LEU A 44 13.97 -12.43 -26.81
CA LEU A 44 13.82 -12.77 -28.22
C LEU A 44 15.14 -13.29 -28.81
N ASN A 45 16.26 -12.71 -28.34
CA ASN A 45 17.64 -13.10 -28.61
C ASN A 45 18.54 -12.48 -27.51
N ASP A 46 19.86 -12.55 -27.68
CA ASP A 46 20.84 -12.08 -26.69
C ASP A 46 20.79 -10.57 -26.41
N GLU A 47 20.19 -9.78 -27.30
CA GLU A 47 20.19 -8.30 -27.24
C GLU A 47 18.77 -7.72 -27.05
N GLN A 48 17.72 -8.51 -27.24
CA GLN A 48 16.34 -8.04 -27.29
C GLN A 48 15.40 -8.87 -26.42
N ALA A 49 14.44 -8.20 -25.80
CA ALA A 49 13.40 -8.87 -25.02
C ALA A 49 12.08 -8.09 -25.10
N VAL A 50 10.97 -8.78 -24.82
CA VAL A 50 9.65 -8.17 -24.66
C VAL A 50 9.24 -8.27 -23.20
N LYS A 51 8.78 -7.15 -22.64
CA LYS A 51 8.13 -7.14 -21.33
C LYS A 51 6.63 -7.32 -21.52
N LEU A 52 6.10 -8.46 -21.09
CA LEU A 52 4.69 -8.80 -21.23
C LEU A 52 4.03 -9.01 -19.88
N THR A 53 2.79 -8.55 -19.77
CA THR A 53 1.91 -8.95 -18.66
C THR A 53 1.52 -10.41 -18.86
N VAL A 54 1.79 -11.24 -17.85
CA VAL A 54 1.56 -12.69 -17.90
C VAL A 54 0.51 -13.18 -16.90
N ALA A 55 0.17 -12.37 -15.91
CA ALA A 55 -0.86 -12.69 -14.92
C ALA A 55 -1.34 -11.41 -14.20
N ASN A 56 -2.47 -11.52 -13.48
CA ASN A 56 -3.00 -10.47 -12.63
C ASN A 56 -3.24 -11.01 -11.21
N TYR A 57 -3.00 -10.16 -10.21
CA TYR A 57 -3.37 -10.38 -8.82
C TYR A 57 -4.86 -10.10 -8.60
N MET A 58 -5.47 -10.98 -7.83
CA MET A 58 -6.85 -10.88 -7.39
C MET A 58 -6.88 -10.89 -5.86
N THR A 59 -7.83 -10.17 -5.27
CA THR A 59 -8.10 -10.26 -3.83
C THR A 59 -8.61 -11.66 -3.46
N ALA A 60 -8.59 -12.00 -2.17
CA ALA A 60 -9.13 -13.29 -1.69
C ALA A 60 -10.62 -13.50 -2.00
N ALA A 61 -11.38 -12.42 -2.23
CA ALA A 61 -12.78 -12.46 -2.65
C ALA A 61 -12.95 -12.54 -4.19
N GLY A 62 -11.86 -12.72 -4.95
CA GLY A 62 -11.89 -12.79 -6.41
C GLY A 62 -12.07 -11.44 -7.12
N LYS A 63 -11.94 -10.30 -6.42
CA LYS A 63 -11.96 -8.97 -7.05
C LYS A 63 -10.62 -8.63 -7.70
N GLN A 64 -10.66 -8.00 -8.85
CA GLN A 64 -9.50 -7.50 -9.58
C GLN A 64 -8.85 -6.31 -8.85
N ILE A 65 -7.51 -6.27 -8.86
CA ILE A 65 -6.72 -5.14 -8.34
C ILE A 65 -6.27 -4.23 -9.48
N ASP A 66 -5.90 -4.80 -10.63
CA ASP A 66 -5.38 -4.04 -11.76
C ASP A 66 -6.41 -3.03 -12.27
N GLU A 67 -5.97 -1.78 -12.47
CA GLU A 67 -6.76 -0.60 -12.85
C GLU A 67 -7.79 -0.11 -11.81
N ILE A 68 -7.99 -0.84 -10.71
CA ILE A 68 -9.02 -0.53 -9.69
C ILE A 68 -8.37 -0.07 -8.37
N GLY A 69 -7.34 -0.78 -7.92
CA GLY A 69 -6.75 -0.61 -6.61
C GLY A 69 -7.53 -1.30 -5.49
N VAL A 70 -7.09 -1.04 -4.26
CA VAL A 70 -7.63 -1.56 -3.01
C VAL A 70 -8.31 -0.40 -2.29
N GLU A 71 -9.61 -0.55 -2.05
CA GLU A 71 -10.39 0.42 -1.28
C GLU A 71 -10.01 0.37 0.20
N PRO A 72 -9.77 1.54 0.85
CA PRO A 72 -9.53 1.58 2.28
C PRO A 72 -10.82 1.31 3.06
N ASP A 73 -10.70 0.74 4.25
CA ASP A 73 -11.82 0.63 5.20
C ASP A 73 -12.22 1.99 5.78
N VAL A 74 -11.25 2.89 5.93
CA VAL A 74 -11.45 4.28 6.38
C VAL A 74 -10.80 5.24 5.40
N THR A 75 -11.63 5.96 4.66
CA THR A 75 -11.16 6.97 3.71
C THR A 75 -10.69 8.23 4.42
N LEU A 76 -9.52 8.73 4.03
CA LEU A 76 -8.97 10.02 4.44
C LEU A 76 -9.00 10.98 3.25
N SER A 77 -9.39 12.24 3.49
CA SER A 77 -9.57 13.23 2.42
C SER A 77 -9.07 14.62 2.84
N GLY A 78 -8.96 15.52 1.85
CA GLY A 78 -8.51 16.90 2.03
C GLY A 78 -7.11 17.16 1.49
N SER A 79 -6.53 18.31 1.87
CA SER A 79 -5.14 18.64 1.54
C SER A 79 -4.16 17.65 2.19
N GLU A 80 -2.92 17.56 1.70
CA GLU A 80 -1.88 16.70 2.28
C GLU A 80 -1.73 16.93 3.79
N ASN A 81 -1.67 18.19 4.24
CA ASN A 81 -1.60 18.52 5.67
C ASN A 81 -2.82 17.98 6.46
N THR A 82 -4.03 18.12 5.90
CA THR A 82 -5.26 17.64 6.55
C THR A 82 -5.27 16.12 6.63
N TRP A 83 -4.82 15.46 5.57
CA TRP A 83 -4.72 14.01 5.48
C TRP A 83 -3.70 13.45 6.46
N GLU A 84 -2.51 14.05 6.55
CA GLU A 84 -1.46 13.68 7.49
C GLU A 84 -1.93 13.80 8.95
N GLN A 85 -2.63 14.89 9.29
CA GLN A 85 -3.16 15.08 10.64
C GLN A 85 -4.20 14.01 11.02
N GLN A 86 -5.09 13.64 10.10
CA GLN A 86 -6.06 12.57 10.31
C GLN A 86 -5.36 11.21 10.50
N ALA A 87 -4.41 10.89 9.62
CA ALA A 87 -3.64 9.64 9.71
C ALA A 87 -2.89 9.56 11.05
N LEU A 88 -2.23 10.65 11.46
CA LEU A 88 -1.50 10.72 12.72
C LEU A 88 -2.41 10.55 13.94
N ALA A 89 -3.59 11.18 13.93
CA ALA A 89 -4.56 11.03 15.02
C ALA A 89 -5.01 9.57 15.18
N LEU A 90 -5.33 8.90 14.06
CA LEU A 90 -5.73 7.49 14.06
C LEU A 90 -4.62 6.55 14.53
N VAL A 91 -3.39 6.76 14.06
CA VAL A 91 -2.23 5.94 14.44
C VAL A 91 -1.93 6.11 15.93
N LYS A 92 -1.96 7.34 16.46
CA LYS A 92 -1.71 7.60 17.88
C LYS A 92 -2.77 6.98 18.78
N ALA A 93 -4.05 7.06 18.40
CA ALA A 93 -5.15 6.47 19.16
C ALA A 93 -5.08 4.93 19.26
N ARG A 94 -4.35 4.28 18.35
CA ARG A 94 -4.17 2.82 18.29
C ARG A 94 -2.71 2.39 18.41
N ALA A 95 -1.87 3.23 19.02
CA ALA A 95 -0.46 2.94 19.20
C ALA A 95 -0.28 1.71 20.11
N LEU A 96 0.59 0.78 19.70
CA LEU A 96 0.94 -0.40 20.49
C LEU A 96 2.28 -0.15 21.20
N ASP A 97 2.38 -0.57 22.45
CA ASP A 97 3.61 -0.44 23.26
C ASP A 97 4.79 -1.24 22.70
N SER A 98 4.49 -2.30 21.95
CA SER A 98 5.44 -3.22 21.30
C SER A 98 5.87 -2.79 19.89
N GLY A 99 5.49 -1.59 19.44
CA GLY A 99 5.80 -1.11 18.09
C GLY A 99 7.22 -0.58 17.89
N ILE A 100 7.58 -0.33 16.63
CA ILE A 100 8.81 0.39 16.28
C ILE A 100 8.72 1.81 16.83
N ARG A 101 9.68 2.19 17.67
CA ARG A 101 9.80 3.54 18.21
C ARG A 101 10.70 4.37 17.31
N PHE A 102 10.18 5.48 16.81
CA PHE A 102 11.01 6.48 16.12
C PHE A 102 11.85 7.23 17.15
N VAL A 103 13.14 6.91 17.21
CA VAL A 103 14.12 7.68 17.98
C VAL A 103 14.70 8.74 17.04
N ARG A 104 14.35 10.01 17.25
CA ARG A 104 15.06 11.11 16.59
C ARG A 104 16.41 11.28 17.26
N LYS A 105 17.49 11.30 16.46
CA LYS A 105 18.79 11.75 16.96
C LYS A 105 18.62 13.22 17.35
N ASN A 106 18.81 13.55 18.63
CA ASN A 106 18.88 14.94 19.04
C ASN A 106 19.98 15.62 18.23
N ALA A 107 19.68 16.79 17.68
CA ALA A 107 20.66 17.67 17.08
C ALA A 107 21.51 18.28 18.20
N THR A 108 22.33 17.47 18.85
CA THR A 108 23.49 17.92 19.63
C THR A 108 24.71 17.53 18.82
N LYS A 109 25.08 18.41 17.88
CA LYS A 109 26.46 18.53 17.43
C LYS A 109 27.09 19.56 18.38
N GLU A 110 27.98 19.09 19.24
CA GLU A 110 29.16 19.90 19.62
C GLU A 110 30.14 19.92 18.43
#